data_AF-A0AA41S4R1-F1
#
_entry.id   AF-A0AA41S4R1-F1
#
_cell.length_a   1.000
_cell.length_b   1.000
_cell.length_c   1.000
_cell.angle_alpha   90.00
_cell.angle_beta   90.00
_cell.angle_gamma   90.00
#
_symmetry.space_group_name_H-M   'P 1'
#
loop_
_entity.id
_entity.type
_entity.pdbx_description
1 polymer ?
#
loop_
_entity_poly.entity_id
_entity_poly.type
_entity_poly.pdbx_seq_one_letter_code
_entity_poly.pdbx_strand_id
1 'polypeptide(L)'
;MDYSTPIFIILIISIQISHIYSQSIIQITDRKTLIRDTTTDEIFCDNWKFTIETNDAGIWSQVPKRCVEFVKDYMLGVHYASDADQVSGDSSSFMLGFFDIDKTLLSGSL
;
A
#
# COMPACT_ATOMS: atom_id res chain seq x y z
N MET A 1 -41.98 22.79 21.96
CA MET A 1 -41.47 21.68 21.15
C MET A 1 -40.03 21.49 21.57
N ASP A 2 -39.77 20.46 22.37
CA ASP A 2 -38.48 20.30 23.04
C ASP A 2 -37.52 19.55 22.10
N TYR A 3 -36.68 20.31 21.38
CA TYR A 3 -35.69 19.78 20.45
C TYR A 3 -34.54 19.03 21.15
N SER A 4 -34.51 19.03 22.48
CA SER A 4 -33.48 18.35 23.28
C SER A 4 -33.54 16.82 23.14
N THR A 5 -34.75 16.25 23.05
CA THR A 5 -34.93 14.80 22.90
C THR A 5 -34.51 14.25 21.53
N PRO A 6 -34.83 14.86 20.36
CA PRO A 6 -34.32 14.36 19.09
C PRO A 6 -32.81 14.54 18.94
N ILE A 7 -32.21 15.59 19.52
CA ILE A 7 -30.75 15.80 19.50
C ILE A 7 -30.04 14.68 20.24
N PHE A 8 -30.53 14.30 21.43
CA PHE A 8 -29.94 13.20 22.20
C PHE A 8 -30.03 11.86 21.45
N ILE A 9 -31.15 11.60 20.77
CA ILE A 9 -31.34 10.40 19.96
C ILE A 9 -30.34 10.35 18.79
N ILE A 10 -30.13 11.47 18.08
CA ILE A 10 -29.17 11.55 16.97
C ILE A 10 -27.73 11.29 17.43
N LEU A 11 -27.35 11.82 18.61
CA LEU A 11 -26.02 11.62 19.18
C LEU A 11 -25.78 10.15 19.55
N ILE A 12 -26.77 9.49 20.16
CA ILE A 12 -26.69 8.06 20.48
C ILE A 12 -26.57 7.22 19.20
N ILE A 13 -27.35 7.52 18.16
CA ILE A 13 -27.29 6.78 16.88
C ILE A 13 -25.92 6.94 16.22
N SER A 14 -25.33 8.14 16.26
CA SER A 14 -24.02 8.42 15.66
C SER A 14 -22.87 7.63 16.30
N ILE A 15 -22.94 7.41 17.61
CA ILE A 15 -21.93 6.63 18.37
C ILE A 15 -22.00 5.14 17.99
N GLN A 16 -23.21 4.60 17.81
CA GLN A 16 -23.41 3.18 17.51
C GLN A 16 -23.04 2.82 16.07
N ILE A 17 -23.16 3.77 15.14
CA ILE A 17 -22.72 3.58 13.75
C ILE A 17 -21.22 3.30 13.72
N SER A 18 -20.38 4.05 14.45
CA SER A 18 -18.93 3.83 14.48
C SER A 18 -18.51 2.41 14.91
N HIS A 19 -19.28 1.75 15.78
CA HIS A 19 -19.00 0.38 16.22
C HIS A 19 -19.36 -0.70 15.19
N ILE A 20 -20.35 -0.47 14.33
CA ILE A 20 -20.83 -1.45 13.34
C ILE A 20 -19.92 -1.49 12.10
N TYR A 21 -19.25 -0.38 11.79
CA TYR A 21 -18.35 -0.25 10.64
C TYR A 21 -16.91 -0.69 10.91
N SER A 22 -16.62 -1.31 12.07
CA SER A 22 -15.35 -1.99 12.31
C SER A 22 -15.29 -3.33 11.54
N GLN A 23 -15.52 -3.29 10.23
CA GLN A 23 -15.25 -4.41 9.35
C GLN A 23 -13.73 -4.49 9.18
N SER A 24 -13.11 -5.50 9.78
CA SER A 24 -11.72 -5.85 9.52
C SER A 24 -11.60 -6.30 8.06
N ILE A 25 -11.30 -5.37 7.14
CA ILE A 25 -11.10 -5.63 5.70
C ILE A 25 -9.82 -6.41 5.43
N ILE A 26 -8.94 -6.56 6.42
CA ILE A 26 -7.72 -7.35 6.28
C ILE A 26 -8.06 -8.84 6.43
N GLN A 27 -8.47 -9.46 5.33
CA GLN A 27 -8.39 -10.92 5.20
C GLN A 27 -6.92 -11.30 5.07
N ILE A 28 -6.30 -11.68 6.19
CA ILE A 28 -4.99 -12.34 6.15
C ILE A 28 -5.24 -13.78 5.70
N THR A 29 -5.06 -14.05 4.40
CA THR A 29 -4.96 -15.42 3.88
C THR A 29 -3.94 -16.19 4.71
N ASP A 30 -4.28 -17.42 5.11
CA ASP A 30 -3.43 -18.25 5.97
C ASP A 30 -2.04 -18.43 5.35
N ARG A 31 -1.05 -17.76 5.94
CA ARG A 31 0.34 -17.66 5.49
C ARG A 31 1.02 -19.02 5.31
N LYS A 32 0.49 -20.07 5.96
CA LYS A 32 1.10 -21.41 6.00
C LYS A 32 1.12 -22.13 4.65
N THR A 33 0.18 -21.86 3.75
CA THR A 33 0.13 -22.54 2.44
C THR A 33 1.00 -21.88 1.38
N LEU A 34 1.27 -20.57 1.49
CA LEU A 34 2.13 -19.81 0.55
C LEU A 34 3.63 -20.02 0.81
N ILE A 35 4.06 -20.09 2.08
CA ILE A 35 5.47 -20.29 2.45
C ILE A 35 6.06 -21.62 1.93
N ARG A 36 5.21 -22.58 1.54
CA ARG A 36 5.67 -23.89 1.06
C ARG A 36 6.38 -23.83 -0.30
N ASP A 37 6.19 -22.75 -1.08
CA ASP A 37 6.75 -22.60 -2.43
C ASP A 37 7.66 -21.38 -2.58
N THR A 38 7.51 -20.36 -1.72
CA THR A 38 8.32 -19.14 -1.75
C THR A 38 9.69 -19.36 -1.11
N THR A 39 10.77 -18.96 -1.78
CA THR A 39 12.12 -19.11 -1.21
C THR A 39 12.31 -18.16 -0.01
N THR A 40 13.24 -18.50 0.89
CA THR A 40 13.58 -17.62 2.03
C THR A 40 14.09 -16.24 1.58
N ASP A 41 14.63 -16.16 0.36
CA ASP A 41 15.13 -14.91 -0.22
C ASP A 41 14.01 -14.07 -0.82
N GLU A 42 13.03 -14.67 -1.51
CA GLU A 42 11.83 -13.97 -1.99
C GLU A 42 11.06 -13.32 -0.82
N ILE A 43 10.82 -14.08 0.26
CA ILE A 43 10.15 -13.54 1.46
C ILE A 43 10.94 -12.38 2.05
N PHE A 44 12.27 -12.51 2.15
CA PHE A 44 13.06 -11.42 2.68
C PHE A 44 13.07 -10.19 1.78
N CYS A 45 13.19 -10.38 0.47
CA CYS A 45 13.31 -9.28 -0.48
C CYS A 45 12.00 -8.52 -0.64
N ASP A 46 10.86 -9.21 -0.57
CA ASP A 46 9.56 -8.56 -0.56
C ASP A 46 9.33 -7.77 0.74
N ASN A 47 9.68 -8.35 1.89
CA ASN A 47 9.67 -7.61 3.16
C ASN A 47 10.60 -6.41 3.16
N TRP A 48 11.81 -6.54 2.60
CA TRP A 48 12.76 -5.44 2.50
C TRP A 48 12.26 -4.35 1.57
N LYS A 49 11.66 -4.68 0.42
CA LYS A 49 11.01 -3.71 -0.47
C LYS A 49 9.92 -2.93 0.27
N PHE A 50 9.06 -3.62 1.02
CA PHE A 50 8.00 -2.99 1.79
C PHE A 50 8.53 -1.99 2.83
N THR A 51 9.64 -2.31 3.52
CA THR A 51 10.23 -1.35 4.46
C THR A 51 10.83 -0.13 3.74
N ILE A 52 11.30 -0.26 2.50
CA ILE A 52 11.77 0.87 1.69
C ILE A 52 10.61 1.79 1.30
N GLU A 53 9.51 1.22 0.79
CA GLU A 53 8.30 1.95 0.35
C GLU A 53 7.65 2.75 1.49
N THR A 54 7.72 2.22 2.71
CA THR A 54 7.17 2.84 3.92
C THR A 54 8.18 3.72 4.67
N ASN A 55 9.38 3.92 4.12
CA ASN A 55 10.48 4.66 4.74
C ASN A 55 10.87 4.13 6.14
N ASP A 56 10.75 2.81 6.34
CA ASP A 56 11.06 2.09 7.58
C ASP A 56 12.37 1.26 7.50
N ALA A 57 13.02 1.22 6.32
CA ALA A 57 14.27 0.48 6.12
C ALA A 57 15.50 1.10 6.81
N GLY A 58 15.37 2.30 7.41
CA GLY A 58 16.50 3.09 7.90
C GLY A 58 17.39 3.62 6.76
N ILE A 59 18.64 3.95 7.06
CA ILE A 59 19.60 4.42 6.05
C ILE A 59 20.09 3.21 5.23
N TRP A 60 19.85 3.24 3.92
CA TRP A 60 20.36 2.28 2.96
C TRP A 60 21.01 3.01 1.78
N SER A 61 22.12 2.48 1.29
CA SER A 61 22.87 3.05 0.15
C SER A 61 22.89 2.14 -1.07
N GLN A 62 22.46 0.88 -0.91
CA GLN A 62 22.50 -0.13 -1.95
C GLN A 62 21.46 -1.21 -1.71
N VAL A 63 21.04 -1.86 -2.79
CA VAL A 63 20.21 -3.07 -2.73
C VAL A 63 21.02 -4.20 -2.09
N PRO A 64 20.45 -4.98 -1.14
CA PRO A 64 21.08 -6.19 -0.63
C PRO A 64 21.42 -7.15 -1.78
N LYS A 65 22.63 -7.74 -1.79
CA LYS A 65 23.09 -8.60 -2.89
C LYS A 65 22.10 -9.73 -3.24
N ARG A 66 21.47 -10.32 -2.20
CA ARG A 66 20.43 -11.37 -2.31
C ARG A 66 19.17 -10.92 -3.04
N CYS A 67 18.88 -9.62 -3.09
CA CYS A 67 17.68 -9.05 -3.69
C CYS A 67 17.91 -8.41 -5.05
N VAL A 68 19.12 -8.50 -5.62
CA VAL A 68 19.41 -7.86 -6.91
C VAL A 68 18.55 -8.46 -8.03
N GLU A 69 18.41 -9.79 -8.07
CA GLU A 69 17.55 -10.46 -9.05
C GLU A 69 16.07 -10.13 -8.81
N PHE A 70 15.61 -10.20 -7.55
CA PHE A 70 14.26 -9.78 -7.17
C PHE A 70 13.92 -8.36 -7.63
N VAL A 71 14.81 -7.38 -7.38
CA VAL A 71 14.59 -5.98 -7.80
C VAL A 71 14.59 -5.86 -9.31
N LYS A 72 15.47 -6.58 -10.01
CA LYS A 72 15.47 -6.60 -11.48
C LYS A 72 14.14 -7.11 -12.01
N ASP A 73 13.63 -8.22 -11.48
CA ASP A 73 12.38 -8.82 -11.92
C ASP A 73 11.17 -7.97 -11.55
N TYR A 74 11.20 -7.30 -10.39
CA TYR A 74 10.17 -6.34 -9.99
C TYR A 74 10.11 -5.13 -10.93
N MET A 75 11.27 -4.53 -11.26
CA MET A 75 11.38 -3.31 -12.06
C MET A 75 11.16 -3.55 -13.56
N LEU A 76 11.61 -4.70 -14.08
CA LEU A 76 11.47 -5.06 -15.50
C LEU A 76 10.21 -5.90 -15.78
N GLY A 77 9.62 -6.48 -14.74
CA GLY A 77 8.38 -7.23 -14.82
C GLY A 77 7.16 -6.33 -14.71
N VAL A 78 6.01 -6.96 -14.50
CA VAL A 78 4.70 -6.28 -14.45
C VAL A 78 4.44 -5.57 -13.11
N HIS A 79 5.20 -5.90 -12.06
CA HIS A 79 4.90 -5.45 -10.70
C HIS A 79 5.08 -3.95 -10.55
N TYR A 80 6.24 -3.40 -10.94
CA TYR A 80 6.48 -1.97 -10.84
C TYR A 80 5.47 -1.13 -11.65
N ALA A 81 5.15 -1.56 -12.87
CA ALA A 81 4.16 -0.88 -13.70
C ALA A 81 2.76 -0.90 -13.07
N SER A 82 2.33 -2.05 -12.53
CA SER A 82 1.05 -2.19 -11.84
C SER A 82 0.95 -1.28 -10.61
N ASP A 83 2.01 -1.21 -9.80
CA ASP A 83 2.05 -0.36 -8.60
C ASP A 83 2.02 1.13 -8.99
N ALA A 84 2.77 1.51 -10.03
CA ALA A 84 2.78 2.87 -10.57
C ALA A 84 1.41 3.29 -11.14
N ASP A 85 0.75 2.40 -11.88
CA ASP A 85 -0.59 2.66 -12.44
C ASP A 85 -1.61 2.90 -11.33
N GLN A 86 -1.57 2.12 -10.25
CA GLN A 86 -2.46 2.30 -9.10
C GLN A 86 -2.24 3.66 -8.41
N VAL A 87 -0.99 4.02 -8.13
CA VAL A 87 -0.65 5.32 -7.53
C VAL A 87 -1.03 6.47 -8.46
N SER A 88 -0.86 6.31 -9.77
CA SER A 88 -1.24 7.33 -10.76
C SER A 88 -2.77 7.51 -10.82
N GLY A 89 -3.53 6.42 -10.76
CA GLY A 89 -4.99 6.46 -10.71
C GLY A 89 -5.48 7.19 -9.47
N ASP A 90 -4.96 6.82 -8.30
CA ASP A 90 -5.33 7.44 -7.03
C ASP A 90 -4.95 8.92 -6.98
N SER A 91 -3.74 9.27 -7.43
CA SER A 91 -3.30 10.67 -7.47
C SER A 91 -4.09 11.52 -8.48
N SER A 92 -4.47 10.95 -9.64
CA SER A 92 -5.32 11.63 -10.62
C SER A 92 -6.70 11.97 -10.06
N SER A 93 -7.23 11.12 -9.17
CA SER A 93 -8.49 11.36 -8.47
C SER A 93 -8.41 12.49 -7.43
N PHE A 94 -7.20 12.84 -6.98
CA PHE A 94 -6.93 13.76 -5.86
C PHE A 94 -6.37 15.15 -6.31
N MET A 95 -5.98 15.31 -7.56
CA MET A 95 -5.07 16.36 -8.07
C MET A 95 -5.18 17.79 -7.50
N LEU A 96 -4.04 18.28 -6.98
CA LEU A 96 -3.42 19.57 -7.34
C LEU A 96 -1.90 19.41 -7.57
N GLY A 97 -1.51 19.14 -8.82
CA GLY A 97 -0.39 19.78 -9.55
C GLY A 97 1.06 19.71 -9.03
N PHE A 98 1.59 18.55 -8.63
CA PHE A 98 3.04 18.37 -8.51
C PHE A 98 3.45 16.94 -8.89
N PHE A 99 4.14 16.78 -10.02
CA PHE A 99 4.68 15.49 -10.50
C PHE A 99 6.20 15.56 -10.60
N ASP A 100 6.89 14.56 -10.04
CA ASP A 100 8.33 14.38 -10.18
C ASP A 100 8.68 13.78 -11.57
N ILE A 101 9.73 14.28 -12.24
CA ILE A 101 9.98 14.05 -13.67
C ILE A 101 10.96 12.89 -13.91
N ASP A 102 11.99 12.74 -13.08
CA ASP A 102 13.18 11.94 -13.41
C ASP A 102 12.95 10.42 -13.30
N LYS A 103 12.05 9.99 -12.41
CA LYS A 103 11.69 8.56 -12.22
C LYS A 103 10.27 8.20 -12.62
N THR A 104 9.38 9.18 -12.75
CA THR A 104 7.95 8.95 -13.03
C THR A 104 7.61 9.05 -14.52
N LEU A 105 8.25 9.95 -15.28
CA LEU A 105 7.84 10.24 -16.66
C LEU A 105 8.76 9.63 -17.73
N LEU A 106 10.04 9.41 -17.41
CA LEU A 106 11.02 8.95 -18.41
C LEU A 106 10.93 7.44 -18.71
N SER A 107 10.33 6.62 -17.84
CA SER A 107 10.13 5.19 -18.09
C SER A 107 8.82 4.85 -18.79
N GLY A 108 7.82 5.73 -18.78
CA GLY A 108 6.49 5.48 -19.39
C GLY A 108 6.39 5.83 -20.87
N SER A 109 7.51 6.17 -21.51
CA SER A 109 7.56 6.68 -22.90
C SER A 109 8.21 5.71 -23.90
N LEU A 110 8.49 4.46 -23.50
CA LEU A 110 9.14 3.42 -24.32
C LEU A 110 8.30 2.15 -24.37
#